data_AF-A0A0A3A1Y4-F1
#
_entry.id   AF-A0A0A3A1Y4-F1
#
_cell.length_a   1.000
_cell.length_b   1.000
_cell.length_c   1.000
_cell.angle_alpha   90.00
_cell.angle_beta   90.00
_cell.angle_gamma   90.00
#
_symmetry.space_group_name_H-M   'P 1'
#
loop_
_entity.id
_entity.type
_entity.pdbx_description
1 polymer ?
#
loop_
_entity_poly.entity_id
_entity_poly.type
_entity_poly.pdbx_seq_one_letter_code
_entity_poly.pdbx_strand_id
1 'polypeptide(L)'
;MIKRSYWLALLLLSGCVSQPMMQQKVTVPNKIEFEQQQYQLSKTDDLGSVVKYTYELMNKDQQKHLEIFQDLQQNFVKTDAKYQQRIQLRERMFRNTGVDIYNNKLEQGKLYSYVVYPPAEQFIDYQVDVAKGENLAKCGFVQFQYTQQFAPIKSSQTAILKNLQQQVAEPMMQKLTNFAFPWSCDER
;
A
#
# COMPACT_ATOMS: atom_id res chain seq x y z
N MET A 1 -36.03 32.28 -60.33
CA MET A 1 -35.58 31.00 -59.74
C MET A 1 -34.59 31.29 -58.63
N ILE A 2 -35.02 31.16 -57.37
CA ILE A 2 -34.22 31.47 -56.17
C ILE A 2 -33.48 30.19 -55.75
N LYS A 3 -32.15 30.14 -55.92
CA LYS A 3 -31.32 29.04 -55.41
C LYS A 3 -30.93 29.34 -53.96
N ARG A 4 -31.66 28.72 -53.03
CA ARG A 4 -31.27 28.59 -51.62
C ARG A 4 -30.05 27.66 -51.54
N SER A 5 -28.88 28.19 -51.19
CA SER A 5 -27.74 27.38 -50.76
C SER A 5 -27.69 27.43 -49.24
N TYR A 6 -28.03 26.31 -48.60
CA TYR A 6 -27.85 26.09 -47.17
C TYR A 6 -26.37 25.84 -46.91
N TRP A 7 -25.70 26.75 -46.21
CA TRP A 7 -24.39 26.51 -45.62
C TRP A 7 -24.59 25.69 -44.35
N LEU A 8 -24.26 24.39 -44.40
CA LEU A 8 -24.11 23.56 -43.21
C LEU A 8 -22.88 24.05 -42.42
N ALA A 9 -23.11 24.63 -41.24
CA ALA A 9 -22.07 24.78 -40.23
C ALA A 9 -21.87 23.43 -39.52
N LEU A 10 -20.81 22.69 -39.87
CA LEU A 10 -20.33 21.59 -39.04
C LEU A 10 -19.59 22.16 -37.83
N LEU A 11 -20.25 22.14 -36.68
CA LEU A 11 -19.62 22.31 -35.37
C LEU A 11 -18.79 21.06 -35.08
N LEU A 12 -17.49 21.11 -35.36
CA LEU A 12 -16.53 20.14 -34.85
C LEU A 12 -16.37 20.37 -33.35
N LEU A 13 -17.18 19.67 -32.55
CA LEU A 13 -16.94 19.44 -31.13
C LEU A 13 -15.68 18.58 -31.01
N SER A 14 -14.50 19.20 -31.03
CA SER A 14 -13.27 18.59 -30.52
C SER A 14 -13.40 18.48 -29.00
N GLY A 15 -14.14 17.48 -28.53
CA GLY A 15 -14.03 17.02 -27.15
C GLY A 15 -12.57 16.67 -26.91
N CYS A 16 -11.92 17.38 -25.98
CA CYS A 16 -10.64 16.96 -25.45
C CYS A 16 -10.88 15.61 -24.77
N VAL A 17 -10.68 14.51 -25.50
CA VAL A 17 -10.41 13.22 -24.90
C VAL A 17 -9.06 13.40 -24.22
N SER A 18 -9.07 13.81 -22.94
CA SER A 18 -7.90 13.70 -22.08
C SER A 18 -7.43 12.27 -22.21
N GLN A 19 -6.27 12.08 -22.87
CA GLN A 19 -5.67 10.76 -23.01
C GLN A 19 -5.66 10.14 -21.62
N PRO A 20 -6.26 8.95 -21.42
CA PRO A 20 -6.08 8.26 -20.16
C PRO A 20 -4.58 8.04 -20.04
N MET A 21 -3.92 8.73 -19.10
CA MET A 21 -2.58 8.34 -18.71
C MET A 21 -2.75 6.94 -18.12
N MET A 22 -2.60 5.91 -18.95
CA MET A 22 -2.62 4.53 -18.51
C MET A 22 -1.48 4.39 -17.52
N GLN A 23 -1.82 4.32 -16.23
CA GLN A 23 -0.81 4.02 -15.23
C GLN A 23 -0.40 2.59 -15.40
N GLN A 24 0.90 2.42 -15.51
CA GLN A 24 1.48 1.12 -15.63
C GLN A 24 1.33 0.41 -14.28
N LYS A 25 0.81 -0.82 -14.32
CA LYS A 25 0.86 -1.68 -13.15
C LYS A 25 2.31 -1.99 -12.83
N VAL A 26 2.65 -1.96 -11.55
CA VAL A 26 4.00 -2.30 -11.12
C VAL A 26 4.25 -3.78 -11.40
N THR A 27 5.43 -4.10 -11.93
CA THR A 27 5.87 -5.49 -12.07
C THR A 27 6.35 -5.98 -10.71
N VAL A 28 5.74 -7.05 -10.21
CA VAL A 28 6.11 -7.71 -8.96
C VAL A 28 6.65 -9.12 -9.27
N PRO A 29 7.56 -9.67 -8.45
CA PRO A 29 8.10 -11.00 -8.71
C PRO A 29 7.12 -12.07 -8.24
N ASN A 30 7.20 -13.27 -8.84
CA ASN A 30 6.39 -14.41 -8.41
C ASN A 30 6.79 -14.94 -7.03
N LYS A 31 8.00 -14.63 -6.55
CA LYS A 31 8.52 -15.02 -5.24
C LYS A 31 9.22 -13.87 -4.55
N ILE A 32 9.04 -13.76 -3.24
CA ILE A 32 9.73 -12.79 -2.39
C ILE A 32 10.36 -13.55 -1.23
N GLU A 33 11.62 -13.22 -0.92
CA GLU A 33 12.26 -13.65 0.30
C GLU A 33 12.29 -12.49 1.30
N PHE A 34 11.71 -12.71 2.47
CA PHE A 34 11.68 -11.74 3.56
C PHE A 34 11.66 -12.50 4.89
N GLU A 35 12.37 -12.03 5.92
CA GLU A 35 12.47 -12.73 7.21
C GLU A 35 12.98 -14.19 7.12
N GLN A 36 13.89 -14.48 6.18
CA GLN A 36 14.37 -15.85 5.90
C GLN A 36 13.24 -16.81 5.50
N GLN A 37 12.10 -16.26 5.09
CA GLN A 37 10.93 -16.98 4.63
C GLN A 37 10.71 -16.73 3.15
N GLN A 38 10.17 -17.72 2.45
CA GLN A 38 9.79 -17.60 1.05
C GLN A 38 8.28 -17.44 0.92
N TYR A 39 7.89 -16.41 0.17
CA TYR A 39 6.51 -16.10 -0.15
C TYR A 39 6.28 -16.23 -1.65
N GLN A 40 5.14 -16.77 -2.05
CA GLN A 40 4.74 -16.95 -3.44
C GLN A 40 3.52 -16.10 -3.75
N LEU A 41 3.54 -15.40 -4.89
CA LEU A 41 2.40 -14.63 -5.37
C LEU A 41 1.22 -15.59 -5.60
N SER A 42 0.13 -15.40 -4.86
CA SER A 42 -1.06 -16.25 -4.95
C SER A 42 -2.22 -15.53 -5.64
N LYS A 43 -2.31 -14.20 -5.51
CA LYS A 43 -3.43 -13.44 -6.04
C LYS A 43 -3.04 -12.03 -6.46
N THR A 44 -3.67 -11.54 -7.52
CA THR A 44 -3.66 -10.12 -7.92
C THR A 44 -5.10 -9.63 -8.01
N ASP A 45 -5.45 -8.64 -7.20
CA ASP A 45 -6.74 -7.96 -7.20
C ASP A 45 -6.60 -6.56 -7.81
N ASP A 46 -7.25 -6.32 -8.94
CA ASP A 46 -7.35 -4.98 -9.55
C ASP A 46 -8.70 -4.35 -9.18
N LEU A 47 -8.65 -3.34 -8.32
CA LEU A 47 -9.82 -2.61 -7.82
C LEU A 47 -10.01 -1.27 -8.55
N GLY A 48 -9.38 -1.09 -9.71
CA GLY A 48 -9.45 0.09 -10.57
C GLY A 48 -8.59 1.26 -10.10
N SER A 49 -8.75 1.69 -8.85
CA SER A 49 -7.92 2.76 -8.25
C SER A 49 -6.74 2.24 -7.46
N VAL A 50 -6.77 0.95 -7.08
CA VAL A 50 -5.73 0.28 -6.31
C VAL A 50 -5.54 -1.12 -6.89
N VAL A 51 -4.29 -1.55 -7.02
CA VAL A 51 -3.93 -2.94 -7.31
C VAL A 51 -3.31 -3.55 -6.06
N LYS A 52 -3.77 -4.74 -5.68
CA LYS A 52 -3.24 -5.49 -4.55
C LYS A 52 -2.65 -6.82 -5.03
N TYR A 53 -1.41 -7.09 -4.65
CA TYR A 53 -0.73 -8.35 -4.88
C TYR A 53 -0.57 -9.06 -3.54
N THR A 54 -1.19 -10.23 -3.40
CA THR A 54 -1.15 -11.02 -2.17
C THR A 54 -0.19 -12.18 -2.34
N TYR A 55 0.69 -12.34 -1.37
CA TYR A 55 1.67 -13.42 -1.32
C TYR A 55 1.39 -14.35 -0.15
N GLU A 56 1.42 -15.65 -0.44
CA GLU A 56 1.27 -16.70 0.55
C GLU A 56 2.62 -17.24 0.98
N LEU A 57 2.76 -17.47 2.27
CA LEU A 57 3.96 -18.08 2.82
C LEU A 57 4.06 -19.54 2.38
N MET A 58 5.23 -19.95 1.88
CA MET A 58 5.41 -21.30 1.33
C MET A 58 5.50 -22.38 2.41
N ASN A 59 5.89 -22.02 3.64
CA ASN A 59 5.70 -22.88 4.80
C ASN A 59 4.38 -22.53 5.50
N LYS A 60 3.77 -23.49 6.19
CA LYS A 60 2.37 -23.37 6.65
C LYS A 60 2.20 -22.48 7.89
N ASP A 61 3.05 -21.48 8.11
CA ASP A 61 2.88 -20.49 9.19
C ASP A 61 1.83 -19.44 8.78
N GLN A 62 0.57 -19.72 9.11
CA GLN A 62 -0.58 -18.91 8.71
C GLN A 62 -0.65 -17.54 9.41
N GLN A 63 0.24 -17.25 10.37
CA GLN A 63 0.21 -16.02 11.17
C GLN A 63 0.99 -14.87 10.53
N LYS A 64 1.53 -15.08 9.31
CA LYS A 64 2.32 -14.08 8.60
C LYS A 64 1.78 -13.87 7.20
N HIS A 65 1.64 -12.60 6.81
CA HIS A 65 1.12 -12.22 5.51
C HIS A 65 2.02 -11.17 4.85
N LEU A 66 2.05 -11.20 3.53
CA LEU A 66 2.81 -10.26 2.71
C LEU A 66 1.93 -9.76 1.58
N GLU A 67 1.85 -8.44 1.46
CA GLU A 67 1.08 -7.77 0.41
C GLU A 67 1.88 -6.64 -0.22
N ILE A 68 1.64 -6.40 -1.51
CA ILE A 68 2.07 -5.19 -2.21
C ILE A 68 0.82 -4.44 -2.66
N PHE A 69 0.75 -3.15 -2.33
CA PHE A 69 -0.32 -2.25 -2.76
C PHE A 69 0.24 -1.22 -3.73
N GLN A 70 -0.44 -1.04 -4.86
CA GLN A 70 -0.20 0.06 -5.77
C GLN A 70 -1.42 0.97 -5.80
N ASP A 71 -1.24 2.23 -5.42
CA ASP A 71 -2.24 3.27 -5.61
C ASP A 71 -2.03 3.95 -6.97
N LEU A 72 -3.04 3.80 -7.82
CA LEU A 72 -3.12 4.38 -9.15
C LEU A 72 -3.62 5.84 -9.10
N GLN A 73 -3.57 6.55 -7.99
CA GLN A 73 -3.91 7.99 -7.98
C GLN A 73 -2.67 8.87 -8.24
N GLN A 74 -2.51 9.35 -9.48
CA GLN A 74 -1.37 10.21 -9.87
C GLN A 74 -1.31 11.55 -9.13
N ASN A 75 -2.47 12.08 -8.72
CA ASN A 75 -2.51 13.38 -8.08
C ASN A 75 -1.63 13.39 -6.83
N PHE A 76 -1.68 12.35 -6.00
CA PHE A 76 -0.82 12.24 -4.82
C PHE A 76 0.67 12.24 -5.14
N VAL A 77 1.11 11.64 -6.26
CA VAL A 77 2.53 11.71 -6.64
C VAL A 77 2.97 13.16 -6.89
N LYS A 78 2.10 13.94 -7.57
CA LYS A 78 2.40 15.34 -7.93
C LYS A 78 2.16 16.31 -6.78
N THR A 79 1.12 16.10 -5.98
CA THR A 79 0.64 17.04 -4.96
C THR A 79 1.05 16.66 -3.54
N ASP A 80 1.52 15.43 -3.33
CA ASP A 80 1.89 14.88 -2.03
C ASP A 80 3.24 14.15 -2.06
N ALA A 81 4.25 14.80 -2.66
CA ALA A 81 5.60 14.26 -2.80
C ALA A 81 6.28 13.87 -1.47
N LYS A 82 5.79 14.38 -0.33
CA LYS A 82 6.28 14.04 1.03
C LYS A 82 5.33 13.13 1.81
N TYR A 83 4.32 12.57 1.15
CA TYR A 83 3.30 11.68 1.72
C TYR A 83 2.50 12.26 2.89
N GLN A 84 2.44 13.58 3.05
CA GLN A 84 1.77 14.25 4.18
C GLN A 84 0.27 13.94 4.20
N GLN A 85 -0.40 14.02 3.06
CA GLN A 85 -1.83 13.72 2.99
C GLN A 85 -2.09 12.24 3.29
N ARG A 86 -1.25 11.35 2.76
CA ARG A 86 -1.32 9.90 3.06
C ARG A 86 -1.13 9.61 4.54
N ILE A 87 -0.14 10.24 5.18
CA ILE A 87 0.11 10.12 6.62
C ILE A 87 -1.11 10.62 7.40
N GLN A 88 -1.62 11.81 7.09
CA GLN A 88 -2.78 12.38 7.78
C GLN A 88 -4.02 11.51 7.67
N LEU A 89 -4.27 10.90 6.50
CA LEU A 89 -5.38 9.98 6.29
C LEU A 89 -5.22 8.71 7.15
N ARG A 90 -4.02 8.12 7.20
CA ARG A 90 -3.75 6.95 8.05
C ARG A 90 -3.92 7.26 9.53
N GLU A 91 -3.32 8.34 10.01
CA GLU A 91 -3.42 8.73 11.41
C GLU A 91 -4.85 9.07 11.81
N ARG A 92 -5.63 9.67 10.91
CA ARG A 92 -7.07 9.87 11.13
C ARG A 92 -7.78 8.52 11.27
N MET A 93 -7.50 7.56 10.38
CA MET A 93 -8.09 6.22 10.47
C MET A 93 -7.73 5.56 11.80
N PHE A 94 -6.45 5.55 12.20
CA PHE A 94 -5.98 4.98 13.46
C PHE A 94 -6.66 5.59 14.68
N ARG A 95 -6.76 6.93 14.74
CA ARG A 95 -7.50 7.61 15.82
C ARG A 95 -8.97 7.21 15.86
N ASN A 96 -9.61 7.07 14.70
CA ASN A 96 -11.02 6.72 14.61
C ASN A 96 -11.29 5.24 14.93
N THR A 97 -10.29 4.36 14.81
CA THR A 97 -10.41 2.92 15.08
C THR A 97 -9.80 2.49 16.41
N GLY A 98 -9.40 3.44 17.27
CA GLY A 98 -8.86 3.13 18.61
C GLY A 98 -7.46 2.52 18.59
N VAL A 99 -6.69 2.81 17.54
CA VAL A 99 -5.30 2.36 17.40
C VAL A 99 -4.38 3.40 18.02
N ASP A 100 -3.73 3.02 19.12
CA ASP A 100 -2.88 3.92 19.90
C ASP A 100 -1.38 3.79 19.57
N ILE A 101 -0.96 2.66 19.01
CA ILE A 101 0.45 2.35 18.77
C ILE A 101 0.71 2.29 17.26
N TYR A 102 1.26 3.37 16.72
CA TYR A 102 1.65 3.47 15.33
C TYR A 102 2.80 4.46 15.15
N ASN A 103 3.48 4.37 14.01
CA ASN A 103 4.44 5.37 13.57
C ASN A 103 4.40 5.51 12.04
N ASN A 104 4.55 6.74 11.57
CA ASN A 104 4.82 7.03 10.16
C ASN A 104 6.08 7.90 10.09
N LYS A 105 7.08 7.46 9.33
CA LYS A 105 8.36 8.15 9.17
C LYS A 105 8.69 8.29 7.69
N LEU A 106 9.06 9.51 7.30
CA LEU A 106 9.67 9.76 6.00
C LEU A 106 11.20 9.65 6.16
N GLU A 107 11.83 8.81 5.35
CA GLU A 107 13.29 8.66 5.33
C GLU A 107 13.74 8.36 3.90
N GLN A 108 14.75 9.11 3.41
CA GLN A 108 15.31 8.93 2.07
C GLN A 108 14.26 8.91 0.93
N GLY A 109 13.22 9.74 1.05
CA GLY A 109 12.14 9.80 0.05
C GLY A 109 11.14 8.64 0.09
N LYS A 110 11.24 7.74 1.07
CA LYS A 110 10.35 6.59 1.27
C LYS A 110 9.53 6.77 2.54
N LEU A 111 8.29 6.28 2.49
CA LEU A 111 7.39 6.25 3.63
C LEU A 111 7.55 4.91 4.34
N TYR A 112 7.96 4.96 5.59
CA TYR A 112 8.04 3.82 6.49
C TYR A 112 6.93 3.94 7.53
N SER A 113 6.24 2.86 7.84
CA SER A 113 5.22 2.88 8.88
C SER A 113 5.11 1.56 9.61
N TYR A 114 4.75 1.62 10.89
CA TYR A 114 4.24 0.46 11.61
C TYR A 114 2.95 0.81 12.34
N VAL A 115 2.18 -0.22 12.65
CA VAL A 115 0.99 -0.15 13.50
C VAL A 115 0.84 -1.46 14.27
N VAL A 116 0.43 -1.36 15.52
CA VAL A 116 0.12 -2.49 16.39
C VAL A 116 -1.35 -2.43 16.76
N TYR A 117 -2.15 -3.35 16.22
CA TYR A 117 -3.57 -3.43 16.46
C TYR A 117 -3.87 -4.30 17.69
N PRO A 118 -4.77 -3.85 18.59
CA PRO A 118 -5.41 -4.74 19.54
C PRO A 118 -6.42 -5.65 18.81
N PRO A 119 -6.86 -6.76 19.45
CA PRO A 119 -8.01 -7.52 18.99
C PRO A 119 -9.25 -6.64 18.80
N ALA A 120 -10.04 -6.95 17.78
CA ALA A 120 -11.30 -6.32 17.45
C ALA A 120 -12.38 -7.39 17.17
N GLU A 121 -13.65 -7.00 17.06
CA GLU A 121 -14.77 -7.94 16.85
C GLU A 121 -14.57 -8.91 15.68
N GLN A 122 -13.93 -8.44 14.60
CA GLN A 122 -13.69 -9.23 13.38
C GLN A 122 -12.33 -9.95 13.39
N PHE A 123 -11.41 -9.58 14.28
CA PHE A 123 -10.03 -10.07 14.31
C PHE A 123 -9.60 -10.26 15.76
N ILE A 124 -9.61 -11.50 16.24
CA ILE A 124 -9.37 -11.80 17.66
C ILE A 124 -7.89 -11.78 18.06
N ASP A 125 -6.98 -11.77 17.09
CA ASP A 125 -5.54 -11.74 17.34
C ASP A 125 -5.02 -10.31 17.41
N TYR A 126 -3.92 -10.11 18.14
CA TYR A 126 -3.12 -8.91 18.00
C TYR A 126 -2.42 -8.94 16.64
N GLN A 127 -2.22 -7.79 16.03
CA GLN A 127 -1.58 -7.71 14.73
C GLN A 127 -0.52 -6.62 14.71
N VAL A 128 0.65 -6.93 14.14
CA VAL A 128 1.70 -5.97 13.83
C VAL A 128 1.81 -5.87 12.32
N ASP A 129 1.57 -4.68 11.79
CA ASP A 129 1.86 -4.37 10.39
C ASP A 129 3.08 -3.46 10.32
N VAL A 130 4.01 -3.78 9.43
CA VAL A 130 5.06 -2.88 9.00
C VAL A 130 4.98 -2.66 7.50
N ALA A 131 5.29 -1.46 7.06
CA ALA A 131 5.20 -1.11 5.67
C ALA A 131 6.29 -0.12 5.23
N LYS A 132 6.63 -0.23 3.95
CA LYS A 132 7.57 0.63 3.26
C LYS A 132 7.01 0.94 1.89
N GLY A 133 6.85 2.22 1.57
CA GLY A 133 6.32 2.65 0.29
C GLY A 133 7.09 3.80 -0.33
N GLU A 134 6.92 3.96 -1.63
CA GLU A 134 7.56 5.00 -2.43
C GLU A 134 6.68 5.43 -3.61
N ASN A 135 6.83 6.67 -4.05
CA ASN A 135 6.28 7.14 -5.31
C ASN A 135 7.20 6.75 -6.48
N LEU A 136 6.64 6.05 -7.46
CA LEU A 136 7.31 5.68 -8.70
C LEU A 136 6.70 6.48 -9.86
N ALA A 137 7.55 7.06 -10.71
CA ALA A 137 7.15 8.02 -11.73
C ALA A 137 6.05 7.51 -12.69
N LYS A 138 6.02 6.21 -13.00
CA LYS A 138 5.03 5.59 -13.90
C LYS A 138 3.94 4.77 -13.19
N CYS A 139 4.20 4.30 -11.97
CA CYS A 139 3.28 3.39 -11.27
C CYS A 139 2.48 4.04 -10.15
N GLY A 140 2.72 5.31 -9.81
CA GLY A 140 2.08 5.90 -8.64
C GLY A 140 2.78 5.50 -7.34
N PHE A 141 2.03 5.47 -6.25
CA PHE A 141 2.57 5.05 -4.95
C PHE A 141 2.51 3.53 -4.83
N VAL A 142 3.63 2.89 -4.49
CA VAL A 142 3.70 1.44 -4.26
C VAL A 142 4.18 1.20 -2.83
N GLN A 143 3.55 0.24 -2.13
CA GLN A 143 3.85 -0.10 -0.75
C GLN A 143 3.96 -1.61 -0.56
N PHE A 144 5.03 -2.02 0.10
CA PHE A 144 5.22 -3.34 0.67
C PHE A 144 4.63 -3.33 2.07
N GLN A 145 3.83 -4.32 2.41
CA GLN A 145 3.32 -4.52 3.76
C GLN A 145 3.59 -5.95 4.21
N TYR A 146 4.12 -6.06 5.42
CA TYR A 146 4.29 -7.32 6.14
C TYR A 146 3.46 -7.29 7.40
N THR A 147 2.69 -8.35 7.62
CA THR A 147 1.79 -8.51 8.74
C THR A 147 2.17 -9.74 9.53
N GLN A 148 2.19 -9.63 10.85
CA GLN A 148 2.33 -10.75 11.77
C GLN A 148 1.24 -10.71 12.85
N GLN A 149 0.57 -11.84 13.05
CA GLN A 149 -0.50 -12.03 14.02
C GLN A 149 -0.01 -12.77 15.26
N PHE A 150 -0.62 -12.44 16.40
CA PHE A 150 -0.27 -12.99 17.71
C PHE A 150 -1.54 -13.29 18.50
N ALA A 151 -1.68 -14.56 18.88
CA ALA A 151 -2.80 -15.02 19.69
C ALA A 151 -2.89 -14.24 21.02
N PRO A 152 -4.10 -14.00 21.55
CA PRO A 152 -4.27 -13.36 22.84
C PRO A 152 -3.58 -14.12 23.96
N ILE A 153 -2.87 -13.39 24.83
CA ILE A 153 -2.25 -13.92 26.04
C ILE A 153 -2.85 -13.24 27.28
N LYS A 154 -2.80 -13.93 28.43
CA LYS A 154 -3.28 -13.38 29.70
C LYS A 154 -2.31 -12.32 30.22
N SER A 155 -2.50 -11.08 29.78
CA SER A 155 -1.81 -9.89 30.26
C SER A 155 -2.68 -8.66 29.99
N SER A 156 -2.33 -7.50 30.55
CA SER A 156 -3.02 -6.25 30.20
C SER A 156 -2.76 -5.90 28.74
N GLN A 157 -3.79 -5.44 28.02
CA GLN A 157 -3.68 -5.04 26.61
C GLN A 157 -2.55 -4.02 26.39
N THR A 158 -2.46 -2.99 27.24
CA THR A 158 -1.40 -1.97 27.14
C THR A 158 0.01 -2.56 27.21
N ALA A 159 0.23 -3.55 28.10
CA ALA A 159 1.54 -4.21 28.20
C ALA A 159 1.84 -5.05 26.95
N ILE A 160 0.85 -5.76 26.41
CA ILE A 160 1.00 -6.56 25.18
C ILE A 160 1.33 -5.64 24.00
N LEU A 161 0.54 -4.57 23.79
CA LEU A 161 0.75 -3.63 22.69
C LEU A 161 2.15 -3.00 22.75
N LYS A 162 2.59 -2.56 23.93
CA LYS A 162 3.93 -2.00 24.11
C LYS A 162 5.03 -3.04 23.88
N ASN A 163 4.83 -4.29 24.30
CA ASN A 163 5.78 -5.36 24.05
C ASN A 163 5.89 -5.67 22.55
N LEU A 164 4.77 -5.79 21.84
CA LEU A 164 4.75 -6.00 20.39
C LEU A 164 5.39 -4.84 19.63
N GLN A 165 5.19 -3.59 20.09
CA GLN A 165 5.90 -2.44 19.53
C GLN A 165 7.43 -2.63 19.62
N GLN A 166 7.94 -2.88 20.83
CA GLN A 166 9.38 -2.88 21.11
C GLN A 166 10.10 -4.13 20.59
N GLN A 167 9.43 -5.29 20.63
CA GLN A 167 10.05 -6.58 20.33
C GLN A 167 9.76 -7.06 18.90
N VAL A 168 8.72 -6.51 18.24
CA VAL A 168 8.31 -6.94 16.90
C VAL A 168 8.36 -5.78 15.92
N ALA A 169 7.55 -4.73 16.14
CA ALA A 169 7.38 -3.66 15.16
C ALA A 169 8.69 -2.91 14.89
N GLU A 170 9.37 -2.42 15.94
CA GLU A 170 10.60 -1.66 15.82
C GLU A 170 11.75 -2.47 15.18
N PRO A 171 12.03 -3.73 15.60
CA PRO A 171 13.01 -4.57 14.91
C PRO A 171 12.65 -4.85 13.44
N MET A 172 11.38 -5.13 13.14
CA MET A 172 10.96 -5.42 11.77
C MET A 172 11.11 -4.21 10.85
N MET A 173 10.89 -3.00 11.37
CA MET A 173 11.14 -1.75 10.64
C MET A 173 12.61 -1.56 10.28
N GLN A 174 13.53 -1.96 11.15
CA GLN A 174 14.97 -1.94 10.83
C GLN A 174 15.30 -2.90 9.68
N LYS A 175 14.73 -4.10 9.70
CA LYS A 175 14.91 -5.09 8.62
C LYS A 175 14.31 -4.59 7.30
N LEU A 176 13.12 -3.99 7.35
CA LEU A 176 12.45 -3.42 6.20
C LEU A 176 13.21 -2.22 5.60
N THR A 177 13.93 -1.47 6.43
CA THR A 177 14.82 -0.39 5.97
C THR A 177 15.87 -0.92 4.99
N ASN A 178 16.49 -2.06 5.32
CA ASN A 178 17.53 -2.71 4.51
C ASN A 178 16.96 -3.57 3.37
N PHE A 179 15.66 -3.85 3.38
CA PHE A 179 15.02 -4.63 2.33
C PHE A 179 14.96 -3.84 1.01
N ALA A 180 15.60 -4.38 -0.04
CA ALA A 180 15.50 -3.84 -1.39
C ALA A 180 14.10 -4.11 -1.94
N PHE A 181 13.46 -3.10 -2.54
CA PHE A 181 12.13 -3.31 -3.07
C PHE A 181 12.15 -4.31 -4.23
N PRO A 182 11.20 -5.26 -4.25
CA PRO A 182 11.21 -6.34 -5.21
C PRO A 182 10.59 -5.95 -6.57
N TRP A 183 10.11 -4.72 -6.73
CA TRP A 183 9.27 -4.31 -7.85
C TRP A 183 9.96 -3.35 -8.83
N SER A 184 9.45 -3.31 -10.06
CA SER A 184 9.90 -2.39 -11.10
C SER A 184 8.73 -1.73 -11.84
N CYS A 185 8.95 -0.51 -12.31
CA CYS A 185 8.02 0.24 -13.16
C CYS A 185 8.37 0.23 -14.64
N ASP A 186 9.21 -0.71 -15.04
CA ASP A 186 9.53 -0.95 -16.44
C ASP A 186 8.82 -2.23 -16.86
N GLU A 187 8.02 -2.13 -17.94
CA GLU A 187 7.53 -3.30 -18.63
C GLU A 187 8.77 -4.01 -19.20
N ARG A 188 8.96 -5.27 -18.84
CA ARG A 188 9.71 -6.17 -19.71
C ARG A 188 8.73 -6.88 -20.61
#